data_AF-A0A3B0WQG5-F1
#
_entry.id   AF-A0A3B0WQG5-F1
#
_cell.length_a   1.000
_cell.length_b   1.000
_cell.length_c   1.000
_cell.angle_alpha   90.00
_cell.angle_beta   90.00
_cell.angle_gamma   90.00
#
_symmetry.space_group_name_H-M   'P 1'
#
loop_
_entity.id
_entity.type
_entity.pdbx_description
1 polymer ?
#
loop_
_entity_poly.entity_id
_entity_poly.type
_entity_poly.pdbx_seq_one_letter_code
_entity_poly.pdbx_strand_id
1 'polypeptide(L)' 'MLTGFPILSTLIWLPIVGGLLVLFAGRNNPTLAKWLSLFTVGLTFILSISLWTGFDTTTASMQFVENVPWIPMFNVNYY' A
#
# COMPACT_ATOMS: atom_id res chain seq x y z
N MET A 1 4.49 15.68 8.36
CA MET A 1 3.99 15.35 7.01
C MET A 1 5.03 14.45 6.35
N LEU A 2 4.68 13.23 5.95
CA LEU A 2 5.57 12.28 5.25
C LEU A 2 5.82 12.76 3.80
N THR A 3 6.38 13.95 3.61
CA THR A 3 6.43 14.71 2.33
C THR A 3 7.32 14.10 1.23
N GLY A 4 7.69 12.83 1.35
CA GLY A 4 8.43 12.09 0.32
C GLY A 4 8.26 10.58 0.45
N PHE A 5 7.33 10.10 1.28
CA PHE A 5 7.07 8.67 1.43
C PHE A 5 5.96 8.24 0.45
N PRO A 6 6.19 7.20 -0.37
CA PRO A 6 5.22 6.72 -1.35
C PRO A 6 4.07 5.94 -0.67
N ILE A 7 3.14 6.68 -0.08
CA ILE A 7 2.11 6.09 0.80
C ILE A 7 1.07 5.29 0.00
N LEU A 8 0.71 5.72 -1.21
CA LEU A 8 -0.21 4.95 -2.06
C LEU A 8 0.44 3.66 -2.51
N SER A 9 1.67 3.70 -3.02
CA SER A 9 2.39 2.48 -3.39
C SER A 9 2.54 1.54 -2.22
N THR A 10 2.85 2.05 -1.03
CA THR A 10 2.96 1.22 0.17
C THR A 10 1.64 0.53 0.48
N LEU A 11 0.52 1.24 0.40
CA LEU A 11 -0.81 0.65 0.64
C LEU A 11 -1.23 -0.37 -0.41
N ILE A 12 -0.72 -0.27 -1.64
CA ILE A 12 -0.94 -1.28 -2.70
C ILE A 12 -0.05 -2.51 -2.47
N TRP A 13 1.25 -2.31 -2.24
CA TRP A 13 2.22 -3.41 -2.18
C TRP A 13 2.20 -4.16 -0.84
N LEU A 14 1.91 -3.51 0.28
CA LEU A 14 1.88 -4.15 1.59
C LEU A 14 0.90 -5.34 1.68
N PRO A 15 -0.38 -5.23 1.25
CA PRO A 15 -1.29 -6.38 1.22
C PRO A 15 -0.88 -7.44 0.19
N ILE A 16 -0.26 -7.07 -0.94
CA ILE A 16 0.25 -8.03 -1.92
C ILE A 16 1.37 -8.88 -1.30
N VAL A 17 2.36 -8.24 -0.68
CA VAL A 17 3.47 -8.92 0.00
C VAL A 17 2.95 -9.75 1.16
N GLY A 18 2.03 -9.21 1.98
CA GLY A 18 1.42 -9.96 3.06
C GLY A 18 0.62 -11.18 2.58
N GLY A 19 -0.10 -11.05 1.47
CA GLY A 19 -0.79 -12.17 0.81
C GLY A 19 0.18 -13.26 0.35
N LEU A 20 1.32 -12.89 -0.24
CA LEU A 20 2.37 -13.83 -0.61
C LEU A 20 2.93 -14.55 0.63
N LEU A 21 3.21 -13.83 1.72
CA LEU A 21 3.66 -14.43 2.98
C LEU A 21 2.63 -15.42 3.56
N VAL A 22 1.34 -15.09 3.49
CA VAL A 22 0.25 -15.97 3.91
C VAL A 22 0.17 -17.22 3.03
N LEU A 23 0.37 -17.10 1.72
CA LEU A 23 0.42 -18.24 0.80
C LEU A 23 1.56 -19.21 1.16
N PHE A 24 2.74 -18.68 1.51
CA PHE A 24 3.87 -19.51 1.95
C PHE A 24 3.61 -20.19 3.31
N ALA A 25 2.94 -19.51 4.25
CA ALA A 25 2.53 -20.10 5.52
C ALA A 25 1.52 -21.24 5.31
N GLY A 26 0.55 -20.99 4.43
CA GLY A 26 -0.35 -21.98 3.85
C GLY A 26 -1.01 -22.92 4.85
N ARG A 27 -1.33 -24.13 4.36
CA ARG A 27 -2.01 -25.17 5.15
C ARG A 27 -1.13 -25.82 6.21
N ASN A 28 0.18 -25.64 6.10
CA ASN A 28 1.15 -26.20 7.04
C ASN A 28 1.11 -25.51 8.40
N ASN A 29 0.73 -24.23 8.45
CA ASN A 29 0.61 -23.50 9.70
C ASN A 29 -0.56 -22.48 9.67
N PRO A 30 -1.80 -22.93 9.89
CA PRO A 30 -2.99 -22.09 9.77
C PRO A 30 -3.03 -20.96 10.82
N THR A 31 -2.46 -21.19 12.00
CA THR A 31 -2.35 -20.16 13.04
C THR A 31 -1.43 -19.02 12.60
N LEU A 32 -0.28 -19.35 12.02
CA LEU A 32 0.66 -18.36 11.50
C LEU A 32 0.05 -17.59 10.32
N ALA A 33 -0.61 -18.27 9.39
CA ALA A 33 -1.32 -17.63 8.27
C ALA A 33 -2.38 -16.63 8.76
N LYS A 34 -3.16 -16.99 9.79
CA LYS A 34 -4.15 -16.10 10.40
C LYS A 34 -3.50 -14.85 10.99
N TRP A 35 -2.47 -15.00 11.81
CA TRP A 35 -1.78 -13.85 12.41
C TRP A 35 -1.09 -12.95 11.38
N LEU A 36 -0.47 -13.53 10.34
CA LEU A 36 0.09 -12.76 9.22
C LEU A 36 -0.99 -11.93 8.52
N SER A 37 -2.11 -12.56 8.15
CA SER A 37 -3.21 -11.84 7.50
C SER A 37 -3.76 -10.70 8.36
N LEU A 38 -3.90 -10.93 9.67
CA LEU A 38 -4.42 -9.94 10.61
C LEU A 38 -3.45 -8.76 10.75
N PHE A 39 -2.15 -9.05 10.88
CA PHE A 39 -1.13 -8.01 11.00
C PHE A 39 -1.01 -7.19 9.72
N THR A 40 -0.99 -7.84 8.55
CA THR A 40 -0.95 -7.16 7.26
C THR A 40 -2.14 -6.22 7.10
N VAL A 41 -3.37 -6.69 7.30
CA VAL A 41 -4.56 -5.84 7.16
C VAL A 41 -4.62 -4.75 8.23
N GLY A 42 -4.23 -5.05 9.47
CA GLY A 42 -4.15 -4.06 10.55
C GLY A 42 -3.18 -2.94 10.22
N LEU A 43 -2.00 -3.27 9.68
CA LEU A 43 -1.01 -2.27 9.28
C LEU A 43 -1.48 -1.46 8.07
N THR A 44 -2.07 -2.09 7.05
CA THR A 44 -2.70 -1.39 5.93
C THR A 44 -3.76 -0.40 6.40
N PHE A 45 -4.60 -0.82 7.36
CA PHE A 45 -5.65 0.02 7.91
C PHE A 45 -5.08 1.24 8.65
N ILE A 46 -4.08 1.04 9.52
CA ILE A 46 -3.42 2.15 10.24
C ILE A 46 -2.79 3.15 9.26
N LEU A 47 -2.11 2.67 8.22
CA LEU A 47 -1.53 3.54 7.18
C LEU A 47 -2.62 4.27 6.39
N SER A 48 -3.76 3.64 6.11
CA SER A 48 -4.88 4.27 5.41
C SER A 48 -5.51 5.43 6.18
N ILE A 49 -5.48 5.41 7.52
CA ILE A 49 -5.96 6.53 8.35
C ILE A 49 -5.12 7.78 8.10
N SER A 50 -3.80 7.64 7.95
CA SER A 50 -2.91 8.78 7.68
C SER A 50 -3.26 9.49 6.36
N LEU A 51 -3.68 8.71 5.34
CA LEU A 51 -4.22 9.26 4.09
C LEU A 51 -5.48 10.08 4.32
N TRP A 52 -6.44 9.52 5.08
CA TRP A 52 -7.70 10.21 5.35
C TRP A 52 -7.51 11.51 6.14
N THR A 53 -6.69 11.49 7.19
CA THR A 53 -6.43 12.68 8.02
C THR A 53 -5.54 13.72 7.34
N GLY A 54 -4.73 13.29 6.37
CA GLY A 54 -3.80 14.14 5.62
C GLY A 54 -4.39 14.70 4.32
N PHE A 55 -5.61 14.33 3.96
CA PHE A 55 -6.25 14.75 2.71
C PHE A 55 -6.79 16.18 2.81
N ASP A 56 -6.39 17.02 1.87
CA ASP A 56 -6.86 18.41 1.76
C ASP A 56 -8.15 18.46 0.93
N THR A 57 -9.27 18.82 1.54
CA THR A 57 -10.57 18.91 0.85
C THR A 57 -10.79 20.24 0.12
N THR A 58 -9.84 21.18 0.22
CA THR A 58 -9.96 22.52 -0.40
C THR A 58 -9.52 22.55 -1.86
N THR A 59 -8.88 21.47 -2.34
CA THR A 59 -8.37 21.36 -3.71
C THR A 59 -9.01 20.18 -4.46
N ALA A 60 -9.20 20.36 -5.76
CA ALA A 60 -9.60 19.31 -6.69
C ALA A 60 -8.41 18.54 -7.29
N SER A 61 -7.18 18.91 -6.94
CA SER A 61 -5.97 18.23 -7.43
C SER A 61 -5.84 16.83 -6.85
N MET A 62 -5.35 15.88 -7.64
CA MET A 62 -4.89 14.58 -7.13
C MET A 62 -3.77 14.78 -6.10
N GLN A 63 -3.92 14.18 -4.93
CA GLN A 63 -2.95 14.26 -3.83
C GLN A 63 -2.23 12.94 -3.67
N PHE A 64 -1.04 12.98 -3.04
CA PHE A 64 -0.19 11.81 -2.82
C PHE A 64 0.22 11.10 -4.13
N VAL A 65 0.16 11.81 -5.25
CA VAL A 65 0.51 11.30 -6.57
C VAL A 65 1.99 10.95 -6.60
N GLU A 66 2.29 9.71 -6.96
CA GLU A 66 3.63 9.29 -7.30
C GLU A 66 3.76 9.41 -8.83
N ASN A 67 4.94 9.71 -9.35
CA ASN A 67 5.13 9.70 -10.80
C ASN A 67 6.51 9.14 -11.07
N VAL A 68 6.52 7.86 -11.42
CA VAL A 68 7.74 7.12 -11.72
C VAL A 68 7.63 6.61 -13.16
N PRO A 69 8.58 6.93 -14.05
CA PRO A 69 8.56 6.41 -15.40
C PRO A 69 8.71 4.88 -15.37
N TRP A 70 7.74 4.17 -15.93
CA TRP A 70 7.74 2.70 -15.95
C TRP A 70 8.23 2.17 -17.28
N ILE A 71 7.66 2.67 -18.40
CA ILE A 71 8.13 2.35 -19.75
C ILE A 71 8.27 3.66 -20.55
N PRO A 72 9.46 4.30 -20.51
CA PRO A 72 9.66 5.64 -21.06
C PRO A 72 9.39 5.74 -22.55
N MET A 73 9.70 4.69 -23.32
CA MET A 73 9.49 4.65 -24.77
C MET A 73 8.02 4.84 -25.16
N PHE A 74 7.09 4.44 -24.29
CA PHE A 74 5.65 4.56 -24.52
C PHE A 74 5.02 5.67 -23.67
N ASN A 75 5.82 6.48 -22.98
CA ASN A 75 5.35 7.49 -22.02
C ASN A 75 4.41 6.90 -20.94
N VAL A 76 4.69 5.65 -20.52
CA VAL A 76 3.92 4.96 -19.46
C VAL A 76 4.57 5.24 -18.12
N ASN A 77 3.82 5.86 -17.22
CA ASN A 77 4.26 6.19 -15.87
C ASN A 77 3.40 5.42 -14.86
N TYR A 78 4.04 5.03 -13.77
CA TYR A 78 3.39 4.55 -12.58
C TYR A 78 2.98 5.77 -11.74
N TYR A 79 1.68 5.82 -11.44
CA TYR A 79 1.06 6.87 -10.65
C TYR A 79 0.54 6.34 -9.31
#